data_AF-A0A5C9CLN5-F1
#
_entry.id   AF-A0A5C9CLN5-F1
#
_cell.length_a   1.000
_cell.length_b   1.000
_cell.length_c   1.000
_cell.angle_alpha   90.00
_cell.angle_beta   90.00
_cell.angle_gamma   90.00
#
_symmetry.space_group_name_H-M   'P 1'
#
loop_
_entity.id
_entity.type
_entity.pdbx_description
1 polymer ?
#
loop_
_entity_poly.entity_id
_entity_poly.type
_entity_poly.pdbx_seq_one_letter_code
_entity_poly.pdbx_strand_id
1 'polypeptide(L)'
;MQNYGLLRIYGAKKSEPYAGTALLDWLVVFTWIAAVYLNNPNWSYRLQWSIYDMGLPFLPPQAFPTLATLALFAAAGSTLLHVLALIRQIKSGQPVSFLKYALLISNVVFFVVAFSVTNSVVFVAVIVEFLHDLQYYAVGWIFQVRLAEKQRERRPLMSLLFRPQPSMLLVYVGACLFYGVFVSDFGRTFLVAEGVLFKVTRGLLTAATIFHFYSDGFIWKVRQLRVRQYLGIEREATGAAPPVGPDAVTKRRSLVHFCCYAALLAVLLSEHRQRTPRNLEIAEHLVQEFPQLGAAHHTLGFELQSRGQHGQAIRELLLAKEFGVIDPVELRQRLGSSFQVVGEFDRAIAFLRESLAMAPDHKRPRVAGQLALLLAECPNPNLRNAAEAVRLAESALPAEGPLRPLFLDILASSYQSAGRTKEAQKTATLALQEARQLGQEQLCQHIAARLNQLTQSESSRQSP
;
A
#
# COMPACT_ATOMS: atom_id res chain seq x y z
N MET A 1 -2.18 14.58 -12.68
CA MET A 1 -2.41 14.94 -14.10
C MET A 1 -3.87 14.81 -14.53
N GLN A 2 -4.58 13.76 -14.13
CA GLN A 2 -6.01 13.55 -14.44
C GLN A 2 -6.91 14.73 -14.06
N ASN A 3 -6.87 15.18 -12.80
CA ASN A 3 -7.73 16.27 -12.32
C ASN A 3 -7.57 17.53 -13.16
N TYR A 4 -6.33 17.91 -13.46
CA TYR A 4 -6.03 18.99 -14.39
C TYR A 4 -6.66 18.74 -15.77
N GLY A 5 -6.48 17.55 -16.35
CA GLY A 5 -7.08 17.17 -17.63
C GLY A 5 -8.61 17.34 -17.66
N LEU A 6 -9.30 16.90 -16.61
CA LEU A 6 -10.76 17.07 -16.49
C LEU A 6 -11.17 18.54 -16.45
N LEU A 7 -10.48 19.38 -15.66
CA LEU A 7 -10.74 20.83 -15.63
C LEU A 7 -10.62 21.44 -17.04
N ARG A 8 -9.61 21.01 -17.80
CA ARG A 8 -9.40 21.47 -19.19
C ARG A 8 -10.51 21.01 -20.14
N ILE A 9 -11.08 19.81 -19.96
CA ILE A 9 -12.21 19.32 -20.76
C ILE A 9 -13.46 20.16 -20.49
N TYR A 10 -13.81 20.36 -19.22
CA TYR A 10 -15.02 21.11 -18.86
C TYR A 10 -14.91 22.61 -19.17
N GLY A 11 -13.72 23.20 -19.04
CA GLY A 11 -13.46 24.56 -19.52
C GLY A 11 -13.62 24.66 -21.05
N ALA A 12 -13.05 23.70 -21.80
CA ALA A 12 -13.16 23.68 -23.26
C ALA A 12 -14.59 23.53 -23.77
N LYS A 13 -15.44 22.75 -23.10
CA LYS A 13 -16.86 22.57 -23.45
C LYS A 13 -17.69 23.86 -23.28
N LYS A 14 -17.17 24.84 -22.54
CA LYS A 14 -17.79 26.16 -22.35
C LYS A 14 -16.99 27.27 -23.04
N SER A 15 -16.07 26.92 -23.95
CA SER A 15 -15.24 27.87 -24.67
C SER A 15 -14.45 28.81 -23.75
N GLU A 16 -14.03 28.35 -22.56
CA GLU A 16 -13.18 29.16 -21.68
C GLU A 16 -11.83 29.49 -22.37
N PRO A 17 -11.27 30.69 -22.14
CA PRO A 17 -10.01 31.10 -22.75
C PRO A 17 -8.87 30.15 -22.37
N TYR A 18 -8.36 29.44 -23.38
CA TYR A 18 -7.53 28.26 -23.18
C TYR A 18 -6.10 28.59 -22.71
N ALA A 19 -5.52 29.71 -23.15
CA ALA A 19 -4.11 30.02 -22.90
C ALA A 19 -3.85 30.66 -21.52
N GLY A 20 -4.78 31.50 -21.02
CA GLY A 20 -4.54 32.30 -19.81
C GLY A 20 -4.70 31.55 -18.48
N THR A 21 -5.55 30.53 -18.43
CA THR A 21 -5.93 29.85 -17.17
C THR A 21 -5.28 28.48 -16.99
N ALA A 22 -4.63 27.93 -18.02
CA ALA A 22 -4.10 26.57 -17.98
C ALA A 22 -3.01 26.39 -16.91
N LEU A 23 -2.12 27.38 -16.76
CA LEU A 23 -1.11 27.34 -15.72
C LEU A 23 -1.74 27.41 -14.32
N LEU A 24 -2.77 28.25 -14.13
CA LEU A 24 -3.47 28.38 -12.86
C LEU A 24 -4.23 27.11 -12.50
N ASP A 25 -4.93 26.48 -13.47
CA ASP A 25 -5.59 25.19 -13.29
C ASP A 25 -4.60 24.09 -12.88
N TRP A 26 -3.41 24.09 -13.48
CA TRP A 26 -2.36 23.12 -13.14
C TRP A 26 -1.77 23.39 -11.76
N LEU A 27 -1.42 24.65 -11.48
CA LEU A 27 -0.84 25.07 -10.21
C LEU A 27 -1.77 24.72 -9.06
N VAL A 28 -3.04 25.14 -9.11
CA VAL A 28 -3.98 24.91 -8.00
C VAL A 28 -4.16 23.43 -7.70
N VAL A 29 -4.28 22.58 -8.74
CA VAL A 29 -4.40 21.13 -8.56
C VAL A 29 -3.11 20.55 -7.98
N PHE A 30 -1.96 20.92 -8.53
CA PHE A 30 -0.67 20.37 -8.10
C PHE A 30 -0.34 20.76 -6.67
N THR A 31 -0.48 22.04 -6.32
CA THR A 31 -0.13 22.56 -5.00
C THR A 31 -1.07 22.03 -3.92
N TRP A 32 -2.37 21.85 -4.20
CA TRP A 32 -3.28 21.23 -3.22
C TRP A 32 -2.96 19.75 -2.99
N ILE A 33 -2.65 18.99 -4.03
CA ILE A 33 -2.20 17.60 -3.87
C ILE A 33 -0.90 17.55 -3.05
N ALA A 34 0.09 18.38 -3.40
CA ALA A 34 1.35 18.45 -2.65
C ALA A 34 1.12 18.84 -1.18
N ALA A 35 0.29 19.83 -0.92
CA ALA A 35 -0.04 20.29 0.43
C ALA A 35 -0.68 19.17 1.26
N VAL A 36 -1.67 18.47 0.70
CA VAL A 36 -2.35 17.37 1.38
C VAL A 36 -1.40 16.21 1.68
N TYR A 37 -0.55 15.82 0.73
CA TYR A 37 0.40 14.73 0.93
C TYR A 37 1.46 15.07 1.98
N LEU A 38 2.08 16.25 1.87
CA LEU A 38 3.19 16.65 2.75
C LEU A 38 2.73 16.95 4.18
N ASN A 39 1.48 17.39 4.37
CA ASN A 39 0.91 17.63 5.70
C ASN A 39 0.39 16.35 6.38
N ASN A 40 0.41 15.19 5.71
CA ASN A 40 0.06 13.93 6.34
C ASN A 40 1.34 13.20 6.81
N PRO A 41 1.54 13.00 8.12
CA PRO A 41 2.78 12.43 8.66
C PRO A 41 3.01 10.98 8.22
N ASN A 42 1.96 10.19 7.99
CA ASN A 42 2.10 8.81 7.51
C ASN A 42 2.64 8.76 6.07
N TRP A 43 2.20 9.69 5.22
CA TRP A 43 2.67 9.80 3.84
C TRP A 43 4.08 10.40 3.77
N SER A 44 4.36 11.42 4.56
CA SER A 44 5.71 11.99 4.69
C SER A 44 6.72 10.94 5.18
N TYR A 45 6.38 10.17 6.21
CA TYR A 45 7.16 9.03 6.68
C TYR A 45 7.43 7.99 5.57
N ARG A 46 6.40 7.59 4.81
CA ARG A 46 6.56 6.65 3.70
C ARG A 46 7.37 7.21 2.55
N LEU A 47 7.24 8.50 2.26
CA LEU A 47 8.01 9.16 1.22
C LEU A 47 9.49 9.18 1.62
N GLN A 48 9.79 9.52 2.86
CA GLN A 48 11.15 9.46 3.41
C GLN A 48 11.71 8.03 3.33
N TRP A 49 10.94 7.01 3.71
CA TRP A 49 11.33 5.61 3.55
C TRP A 49 11.56 5.22 2.09
N SER A 50 10.72 5.69 1.17
CA SER A 50 10.85 5.40 -0.27
C SER A 50 12.09 6.08 -0.86
N ILE A 51 12.39 7.32 -0.45
CA ILE A 51 13.61 8.04 -0.82
C ILE A 51 14.81 7.20 -0.38
N TYR A 52 14.80 6.69 0.85
CA TYR A 52 15.85 5.83 1.35
C TYR A 52 15.95 4.48 0.62
N ASP A 53 14.83 3.80 0.34
CA ASP A 53 14.83 2.53 -0.41
C ASP A 53 15.35 2.70 -1.84
N MET A 54 15.20 3.90 -2.42
CA MET A 54 15.84 4.26 -3.68
C MET A 54 17.36 4.44 -3.51
N GLY A 55 17.88 4.63 -2.30
CA GLY A 55 19.30 4.93 -2.07
C GLY A 55 19.59 6.42 -2.17
N LEU A 56 18.59 7.27 -1.93
CA LEU A 56 18.79 8.69 -1.71
C LEU A 56 18.98 8.96 -0.21
N PRO A 57 19.75 9.99 0.18
CA PRO A 57 19.93 10.33 1.58
C PRO A 57 18.59 10.76 2.22
N PHE A 58 18.46 10.48 3.53
CA PHE A 58 17.35 11.00 4.33
C PHE A 58 17.33 12.53 4.24
N LEU A 59 16.14 13.08 4.04
CA LEU A 59 15.94 14.52 4.17
C LEU A 59 16.14 14.95 5.63
N PRO A 60 16.66 16.16 5.90
CA PRO A 60 16.88 16.62 7.27
C PRO A 60 15.55 16.72 8.04
N PRO A 61 15.54 16.64 9.38
CA PRO A 61 14.31 16.57 10.18
C PRO A 61 13.31 17.71 9.95
N GLN A 62 13.78 18.89 9.52
CA GLN A 62 12.92 20.05 9.22
C GLN A 62 12.42 20.09 7.77
N ALA A 63 12.86 19.18 6.90
CA ALA A 63 12.52 19.20 5.48
C ALA A 63 11.02 19.04 5.26
N PHE A 64 10.39 17.99 5.80
CA PHE A 64 8.97 17.76 5.59
C PHE A 64 8.08 18.84 6.20
N PRO A 65 8.28 19.30 7.45
CA PRO A 65 7.54 20.45 8.00
C PRO A 65 7.68 21.72 7.15
N THR A 66 8.89 22.00 6.65
CA THR A 66 9.14 23.16 5.78
C THR A 66 8.45 23.00 4.44
N LEU A 67 8.60 21.85 3.78
CA LEU A 67 7.95 21.54 2.51
C LEU A 67 6.42 21.56 2.63
N ALA A 68 5.87 21.02 3.71
CA ALA A 68 4.45 21.04 4.01
C ALA A 68 3.91 22.48 4.15
N THR A 69 4.64 23.33 4.86
CA THR A 69 4.31 24.76 5.02
C THR A 69 4.38 25.51 3.70
N LEU A 70 5.48 25.32 2.95
CA LEU A 70 5.64 25.92 1.62
C LEU A 70 4.54 25.45 0.65
N ALA A 71 4.16 24.18 0.69
CA ALA A 71 3.09 23.64 -0.13
C ALA A 71 1.73 24.24 0.24
N LEU A 72 1.45 24.49 1.52
CA LEU A 72 0.23 25.20 1.95
C LEU A 72 0.22 26.65 1.45
N PHE A 73 1.32 27.39 1.58
CA PHE A 73 1.41 28.74 1.03
C PHE A 73 1.24 28.76 -0.49
N ALA A 74 1.85 27.80 -1.20
CA ALA A 74 1.68 27.65 -2.64
C ALA A 74 0.23 27.29 -3.02
N ALA A 75 -0.45 26.46 -2.22
CA ALA A 75 -1.86 26.12 -2.41
C ALA A 75 -2.77 27.34 -2.18
N ALA A 76 -2.58 28.08 -1.09
CA ALA A 76 -3.32 29.30 -0.82
C ALA A 76 -3.09 30.37 -1.91
N GLY A 77 -1.83 30.59 -2.29
CA GLY A 77 -1.45 31.55 -3.33
C GLY A 77 -2.02 31.19 -4.71
N SER A 78 -1.90 29.93 -5.12
CA SER A 78 -2.47 29.48 -6.40
C SER A 78 -4.00 29.55 -6.40
N THR A 79 -4.67 29.22 -5.29
CA THR A 79 -6.12 29.41 -5.14
C THR A 79 -6.52 30.87 -5.25
N LEU A 80 -5.81 31.78 -4.57
CA LEU A 80 -6.09 33.22 -4.67
C LEU A 80 -5.94 33.71 -6.11
N LEU A 81 -4.86 33.34 -6.81
CA LEU A 81 -4.65 33.69 -8.21
C LEU A 81 -5.76 33.11 -9.11
N HIS A 82 -6.21 31.88 -8.82
CA HIS A 82 -7.30 31.24 -9.55
C HIS A 82 -8.64 31.97 -9.35
N VAL A 83 -8.97 32.34 -8.10
CA VAL A 83 -10.16 33.13 -7.77
C VAL A 83 -10.11 34.52 -8.42
N LEU A 84 -8.97 35.21 -8.38
CA LEU A 84 -8.79 36.51 -9.05
C LEU A 84 -8.95 36.40 -10.57
N ALA A 85 -8.45 35.31 -11.17
CA ALA A 85 -8.64 35.03 -12.59
C ALA A 85 -10.11 34.76 -12.91
N LEU A 86 -10.83 34.00 -12.07
CA LEU A 86 -12.26 33.78 -12.21
C LEU A 86 -13.07 35.09 -12.09
N ILE A 87 -12.76 35.94 -11.10
CA ILE A 87 -13.41 37.25 -10.94
C ILE A 87 -13.17 38.12 -12.18
N ARG A 88 -11.92 38.16 -12.70
CA ARG A 88 -11.61 38.87 -13.95
C ARG A 88 -12.42 38.31 -15.12
N GLN A 89 -12.50 36.98 -15.26
CA GLN A 89 -13.25 36.30 -16.31
C GLN A 89 -14.73 36.69 -16.27
N ILE A 90 -15.37 36.63 -15.09
CA ILE A 90 -16.76 37.06 -14.87
C ILE A 90 -16.94 38.54 -15.23
N LYS A 91 -16.07 39.43 -14.71
CA LYS A 91 -16.13 40.88 -14.99
C LYS A 91 -15.95 41.20 -16.48
N SER A 92 -15.17 40.40 -17.20
CA SER A 92 -14.93 40.57 -18.64
C SER A 92 -16.03 39.96 -19.53
N GLY A 93 -17.10 39.39 -18.95
CA GLY A 93 -18.18 38.75 -19.71
C GLY A 93 -17.78 37.46 -20.43
N GLN A 94 -16.61 36.90 -20.09
CA GLN A 94 -16.12 35.65 -20.68
C GLN A 94 -16.92 34.46 -20.13
N PRO A 95 -17.15 33.40 -20.94
CA PRO A 95 -17.93 32.25 -20.50
C PRO A 95 -17.21 31.50 -19.38
N VAL A 96 -17.97 31.03 -18.39
CA VAL A 96 -17.45 30.31 -17.20
C VAL A 96 -18.10 28.93 -17.09
N SER A 97 -17.29 27.91 -16.85
CA SER A 97 -17.76 26.53 -16.68
C SER A 97 -18.01 26.21 -15.21
N PHE A 98 -19.28 26.28 -14.77
CA PHE A 98 -19.67 25.87 -13.41
C PHE A 98 -19.12 24.48 -13.03
N LEU A 99 -19.22 23.52 -13.95
CA LEU A 99 -18.82 22.14 -13.71
C LEU A 99 -17.30 21.97 -13.51
N LYS A 100 -16.48 22.85 -14.12
CA LYS A 100 -15.04 22.90 -13.88
C LYS A 100 -14.75 23.25 -12.42
N TYR A 101 -15.36 24.33 -11.91
CA TYR A 101 -15.11 24.79 -10.54
C TYR A 101 -15.72 23.85 -9.50
N ALA A 102 -16.91 23.31 -9.77
CA ALA A 102 -17.50 22.26 -8.93
C ALA A 102 -16.58 21.04 -8.81
N LEU A 103 -15.97 20.60 -9.92
CA LEU A 103 -15.02 19.50 -9.93
C LEU A 103 -13.70 19.83 -9.21
N LEU A 104 -13.18 21.06 -9.38
CA LEU A 104 -11.99 21.50 -8.66
C LEU A 104 -12.22 21.45 -7.15
N ILE A 105 -13.33 22.06 -6.69
CA ILE A 105 -13.69 22.11 -5.26
C ILE A 105 -13.93 20.70 -4.73
N SER A 106 -14.71 19.87 -5.43
CA SER A 106 -15.00 18.51 -4.96
C SER A 106 -13.74 17.66 -4.88
N ASN A 107 -12.82 17.77 -5.84
CA ASN A 107 -11.53 17.08 -5.77
C ASN A 107 -10.68 17.57 -4.59
N VAL A 108 -10.52 18.88 -4.41
CA VAL A 108 -9.72 19.42 -3.29
C VAL A 108 -10.32 18.98 -1.95
N VAL A 109 -11.63 19.13 -1.77
CA VAL A 109 -12.33 18.68 -0.55
C VAL A 109 -12.14 17.18 -0.35
N PHE A 110 -12.31 16.38 -1.41
CA PHE A 110 -12.10 14.95 -1.35
C PHE A 110 -10.67 14.60 -0.90
N PHE A 111 -9.63 15.20 -1.47
CA PHE A 111 -8.25 14.93 -1.06
C PHE A 111 -8.01 15.34 0.39
N VAL A 112 -8.47 16.53 0.79
CA VAL A 112 -8.36 16.98 2.19
C VAL A 112 -9.05 15.99 3.13
N VAL A 113 -10.29 15.61 2.85
CA VAL A 113 -11.08 14.67 3.67
C VAL A 113 -10.42 13.29 3.69
N ALA A 114 -10.09 12.73 2.53
CA ALA A 114 -9.49 11.40 2.43
C ALA A 114 -8.21 11.31 3.25
N PHE A 115 -7.34 12.32 3.21
CA PHE A 115 -6.07 12.33 3.93
C PHE A 115 -6.15 12.85 5.38
N SER A 116 -7.28 13.43 5.80
CA SER A 116 -7.47 13.94 7.17
C SER A 116 -8.35 13.04 8.04
N VAL A 117 -9.28 12.29 7.45
CA VAL A 117 -10.25 11.47 8.19
C VAL A 117 -9.65 10.15 8.68
N THR A 118 -8.57 9.68 8.06
CA THR A 118 -7.98 8.39 8.43
C THR A 118 -6.46 8.41 8.32
N ASN A 119 -5.83 7.73 9.28
CA ASN A 119 -4.40 7.42 9.24
C ASN A 119 -4.11 6.13 8.43
N SER A 120 -5.17 5.43 7.97
CA SER A 120 -5.01 4.23 7.15
C SER A 120 -4.63 4.61 5.72
N VAL A 121 -3.32 4.56 5.44
CA VAL A 121 -2.77 4.78 4.10
C VAL A 121 -3.43 3.88 3.05
N VAL A 122 -3.75 2.63 3.41
CA VAL A 122 -4.44 1.69 2.52
C VAL A 122 -5.84 2.20 2.17
N PHE A 123 -6.60 2.65 3.17
CA PHE A 123 -7.93 3.18 2.93
C PHE A 123 -7.89 4.45 2.07
N VAL A 124 -6.94 5.36 2.35
CA VAL A 124 -6.72 6.56 1.54
C VAL A 124 -6.39 6.17 0.09
N ALA A 125 -5.46 5.25 -0.10
CA ALA A 125 -5.10 4.75 -1.43
C ALA A 125 -6.33 4.17 -2.14
N VAL A 126 -7.07 3.26 -1.51
CA VAL A 126 -8.28 2.65 -2.09
C VAL A 126 -9.32 3.69 -2.48
N ILE A 127 -9.57 4.68 -1.63
CA ILE A 127 -10.56 5.72 -1.93
C ILE A 127 -10.08 6.63 -3.07
N VAL A 128 -8.81 7.03 -3.08
CA VAL A 128 -8.22 7.84 -4.16
C VAL A 128 -8.22 7.10 -5.49
N GLU A 129 -7.81 5.84 -5.49
CA GLU A 129 -7.85 4.96 -6.67
C GLU A 129 -9.30 4.77 -7.15
N PHE A 130 -10.25 4.57 -6.24
CA PHE A 130 -11.66 4.46 -6.59
C PHE A 130 -12.19 5.74 -7.26
N LEU A 131 -11.89 6.92 -6.72
CA LEU A 131 -12.30 8.18 -7.35
C LEU A 131 -11.61 8.37 -8.71
N HIS A 132 -10.31 8.05 -8.79
CA HIS A 132 -9.53 8.12 -10.01
C HIS A 132 -10.15 7.26 -11.11
N ASP A 133 -10.40 5.98 -10.79
CA ASP A 133 -10.99 4.99 -11.67
C ASP A 133 -12.40 5.37 -12.09
N LEU A 134 -13.24 5.80 -11.15
CA LEU A 134 -14.62 6.19 -11.45
C LEU A 134 -14.67 7.35 -12.46
N GLN A 135 -13.86 8.39 -12.23
CA GLN A 135 -13.75 9.52 -13.13
C GLN A 135 -13.19 9.09 -14.50
N TYR A 136 -12.18 8.22 -14.51
CA TYR A 136 -11.52 7.76 -15.72
C TYR A 136 -12.44 6.87 -16.57
N TYR A 137 -13.02 5.82 -15.98
CA TYR A 137 -13.91 4.90 -16.67
C TYR A 137 -15.18 5.60 -17.18
N ALA A 138 -15.71 6.58 -16.46
CA ALA A 138 -16.82 7.39 -16.95
C ALA A 138 -16.47 8.19 -18.21
N VAL A 139 -15.31 8.86 -18.23
CA VAL A 139 -14.84 9.59 -19.41
C VAL A 139 -14.48 8.65 -20.56
N GLY A 140 -13.83 7.53 -20.24
CA GLY A 140 -13.49 6.47 -21.18
C GLY A 140 -14.71 5.90 -21.87
N TRP A 141 -15.77 5.59 -21.11
CA TRP A 141 -17.05 5.15 -21.66
C TRP A 141 -17.64 6.17 -22.64
N ILE A 142 -17.77 7.43 -22.24
CA ILE A 142 -18.33 8.50 -23.09
C ILE A 142 -17.50 8.66 -24.37
N PHE A 143 -16.17 8.63 -24.25
CA PHE A 143 -15.26 8.72 -25.38
C PHE A 143 -15.46 7.56 -26.35
N GLN A 144 -15.53 6.33 -25.83
CA GLN A 144 -15.64 5.12 -26.63
C GLN A 144 -17.01 4.99 -27.31
N VAL A 145 -18.11 5.40 -26.65
CA VAL A 145 -19.45 5.48 -27.26
C VAL A 145 -19.44 6.40 -28.48
N ARG A 146 -18.87 7.61 -28.32
CA ARG A 146 -18.80 8.58 -29.43
C ARG A 146 -17.84 8.17 -30.52
N LEU A 147 -16.76 7.46 -30.18
CA LEU A 147 -15.86 6.89 -31.16
C LEU A 147 -16.55 5.77 -31.95
N ALA A 148 -17.30 4.91 -31.26
CA ALA A 148 -18.08 3.82 -31.84
C ALA A 148 -19.18 4.33 -32.79
N GLU A 149 -19.84 5.43 -32.47
CA GLU A 149 -20.81 6.09 -33.35
C GLU A 149 -20.16 6.60 -34.63
N LYS A 150 -18.99 7.26 -34.52
CA LYS A 150 -18.29 7.86 -35.68
C LYS A 150 -17.51 6.86 -36.54
N GLN A 151 -17.13 5.70 -36.01
CA GLN A 151 -16.31 4.70 -36.71
C GLN A 151 -17.03 3.35 -36.85
N ARG A 152 -18.36 3.36 -36.89
CA ARG A 152 -19.21 2.16 -36.86
C ARG A 152 -18.82 1.10 -37.90
N GLU A 153 -18.48 1.54 -39.10
CA GLU A 153 -18.10 0.66 -40.21
C GLU A 153 -16.68 0.09 -40.08
N ARG A 154 -15.77 0.80 -39.42
CA ARG A 154 -14.36 0.39 -39.31
C ARG A 154 -14.08 -0.51 -38.10
N ARG A 155 -14.95 -0.50 -37.09
CA ARG A 155 -14.75 -1.21 -35.81
C ARG A 155 -16.04 -1.86 -35.30
N PRO A 156 -16.57 -2.89 -35.99
CA PRO A 156 -17.90 -3.43 -35.71
C PRO A 156 -18.05 -3.98 -34.27
N LEU A 157 -17.02 -4.63 -33.75
CA LEU A 157 -17.02 -5.17 -32.38
C LEU A 157 -17.02 -4.06 -31.32
N MET A 158 -16.19 -3.02 -31.48
CA MET A 158 -16.19 -1.89 -30.54
C MET A 158 -17.50 -1.12 -30.61
N SER A 159 -18.09 -1.00 -31.80
CA SER A 159 -19.40 -0.39 -31.99
C SER A 159 -20.58 -1.27 -31.57
N LEU A 160 -20.35 -2.53 -31.20
CA LEU A 160 -21.31 -3.37 -30.49
C LEU A 160 -21.19 -3.14 -28.97
N LEU A 161 -19.97 -3.22 -28.45
CA LEU A 161 -19.67 -3.12 -27.01
C LEU A 161 -19.95 -1.74 -26.43
N PHE A 162 -19.70 -0.67 -27.17
CA PHE A 162 -19.88 0.71 -26.71
C PHE A 162 -21.12 1.38 -27.30
N ARG A 163 -22.22 0.64 -27.47
CA ARG A 163 -23.50 1.25 -27.80
C ARG A 163 -24.08 1.97 -26.58
N PRO A 164 -24.78 3.09 -26.75
CA PRO A 164 -25.44 3.80 -25.65
C PRO A 164 -26.69 3.06 -25.17
N GLN A 165 -26.53 1.81 -24.72
CA GLN A 165 -27.58 0.96 -24.16
C GLN A 165 -27.24 0.61 -22.70
N PRO A 166 -28.22 0.62 -21.77
CA PRO A 166 -27.97 0.28 -20.38
C PRO A 166 -27.33 -1.09 -20.16
N SER A 167 -27.69 -2.08 -21.00
CA SER A 167 -27.11 -3.42 -20.97
C SER A 167 -25.60 -3.41 -21.26
N MET A 168 -25.16 -2.61 -22.23
CA MET A 168 -23.73 -2.49 -22.55
C MET A 168 -22.97 -1.72 -21.47
N LEU A 169 -23.60 -0.74 -20.84
CA LEU A 169 -23.02 -0.08 -19.65
C LEU A 169 -22.84 -1.09 -18.51
N LEU A 170 -23.80 -1.97 -18.26
CA LEU A 170 -23.67 -3.04 -17.26
C LEU A 170 -22.55 -4.02 -17.63
N VAL A 171 -22.42 -4.41 -18.90
CA VAL A 171 -21.30 -5.25 -19.37
C VAL A 171 -19.96 -4.55 -19.13
N TYR A 172 -19.87 -3.25 -19.41
CA TYR A 172 -18.66 -2.46 -19.18
C TYR A 172 -18.30 -2.35 -17.68
N VAL A 173 -19.27 -2.02 -16.84
CA VAL A 173 -19.10 -1.98 -15.38
C VAL A 173 -18.69 -3.36 -14.86
N GLY A 174 -19.34 -4.43 -15.34
CA GLY A 174 -18.99 -5.81 -15.00
C GLY A 174 -17.57 -6.17 -15.41
N ALA A 175 -17.12 -5.75 -16.59
CA ALA A 175 -15.74 -5.96 -17.04
C ALA A 175 -14.72 -5.19 -16.19
N CYS A 176 -15.02 -3.95 -15.79
CA CYS A 176 -14.17 -3.15 -14.89
C CYS A 176 -14.06 -3.79 -13.50
N LEU A 177 -15.20 -4.23 -12.93
CA LEU A 177 -15.24 -4.94 -11.65
C LEU A 177 -14.48 -6.26 -11.72
N PHE A 178 -14.68 -7.03 -12.79
CA PHE A 178 -13.96 -8.28 -13.03
C PHE A 178 -12.44 -8.04 -13.11
N TYR A 179 -12.01 -7.02 -13.86
CA TYR A 179 -10.60 -6.62 -13.92
C TYR A 179 -10.05 -6.26 -12.54
N GLY A 180 -10.77 -5.41 -11.79
CA GLY A 180 -10.37 -5.02 -10.43
C GLY A 180 -10.24 -6.19 -9.47
N VAL A 181 -11.23 -7.09 -9.44
CA VAL A 181 -11.20 -8.32 -8.63
C VAL A 181 -10.04 -9.22 -9.04
N PHE A 182 -9.82 -9.41 -10.34
CA PHE A 182 -8.78 -10.30 -10.86
C PHE A 182 -7.36 -9.81 -10.56
N VAL A 183 -7.12 -8.50 -10.63
CA VAL A 183 -5.81 -7.89 -10.29
C VAL A 183 -5.59 -7.86 -8.77
N SER A 184 -6.66 -7.78 -7.98
CA SER A 184 -6.58 -7.66 -6.52
C SER A 184 -6.09 -8.94 -5.83
N ASP A 185 -5.62 -8.78 -4.58
CA ASP A 185 -5.26 -9.89 -3.70
C ASP A 185 -6.44 -10.85 -3.45
N PHE A 186 -7.69 -10.37 -3.56
CA PHE A 186 -8.88 -11.21 -3.45
C PHE A 186 -9.02 -12.19 -4.63
N GLY A 187 -8.67 -11.77 -5.85
CA GLY A 187 -8.61 -12.64 -7.02
C GLY A 187 -7.56 -13.75 -6.90
N ARG A 188 -6.46 -13.49 -6.16
CA ARG A 188 -5.39 -14.47 -5.91
C ARG A 188 -5.87 -15.70 -5.15
N THR A 189 -6.83 -15.53 -4.24
CA THR A 189 -7.34 -16.60 -3.37
C THR A 189 -8.40 -17.46 -4.07
N PHE A 190 -9.16 -16.88 -5.02
CA PHE A 190 -10.20 -17.61 -5.76
C PHE A 190 -9.69 -18.28 -7.04
N LEU A 191 -8.63 -17.75 -7.66
CA LEU A 191 -8.08 -18.26 -8.92
C LEU A 191 -6.74 -18.95 -8.69
N VAL A 192 -6.69 -19.85 -7.71
CA VAL A 192 -5.54 -20.72 -7.43
C VAL A 192 -5.41 -21.73 -8.57
N ALA A 193 -4.79 -21.31 -9.66
CA ALA A 193 -4.24 -22.19 -10.67
C ALA A 193 -2.82 -21.70 -10.99
N GLU A 194 -1.80 -22.34 -10.41
CA GLU A 194 -0.38 -22.07 -10.72
C GLU A 194 0.02 -22.59 -12.12
N GLY A 195 -0.81 -22.35 -13.14
CA GLY A 195 -0.59 -22.78 -14.51
C GLY A 195 0.07 -21.71 -15.39
N VAL A 196 0.60 -22.12 -16.55
CA VAL A 196 1.13 -21.22 -17.58
C VAL A 196 0.09 -20.17 -18.00
N LEU A 197 -1.19 -20.55 -18.08
CA LEU A 197 -2.29 -19.65 -18.42
C LEU A 197 -2.42 -18.49 -17.41
N PHE A 198 -2.23 -18.74 -16.12
CA PHE A 198 -2.25 -17.70 -15.09
C PHE A 198 -1.06 -16.74 -15.24
N LYS A 199 0.15 -17.27 -15.47
CA LYS A 199 1.37 -16.46 -15.68
C LYS A 199 1.25 -15.58 -16.93
N VAL A 200 0.74 -16.13 -18.04
CA VAL A 200 0.50 -15.39 -19.29
C VAL A 200 -0.57 -14.32 -19.09
N THR A 201 -1.71 -14.67 -18.50
CA THR A 201 -2.79 -13.71 -18.22
C THR A 201 -2.31 -12.56 -17.35
N ARG A 202 -1.55 -12.87 -16.29
CA ARG A 202 -0.94 -11.85 -15.42
C ARG A 202 0.04 -10.96 -16.17
N GLY A 203 0.91 -11.53 -17.00
CA GLY A 203 1.85 -10.76 -17.83
C GLY A 203 1.14 -9.79 -18.76
N LEU A 204 0.07 -10.25 -19.43
CA LEU A 204 -0.79 -9.40 -20.27
C LEU A 204 -1.48 -8.29 -19.46
N LEU A 205 -1.94 -8.60 -18.25
CA LEU A 205 -2.63 -7.65 -17.38
C LEU A 205 -1.68 -6.58 -16.85
N THR A 206 -0.48 -6.95 -16.41
CA THR A 206 0.57 -6.00 -16.02
C THR A 206 0.96 -5.11 -17.20
N ALA A 207 1.11 -5.69 -18.40
CA ALA A 207 1.36 -4.90 -19.61
C ALA A 207 0.21 -3.93 -19.90
N ALA A 208 -1.06 -4.36 -19.71
CA ALA A 208 -2.23 -3.50 -19.85
C ALA A 208 -2.25 -2.37 -18.80
N THR A 209 -1.86 -2.63 -17.55
CA THR A 209 -1.74 -1.61 -16.49
C THR A 209 -0.66 -0.58 -16.83
N ILE A 210 0.51 -1.02 -17.29
CA ILE A 210 1.59 -0.11 -17.73
C ILE A 210 1.13 0.72 -18.94
N PHE A 211 0.46 0.07 -19.89
CA PHE A 211 -0.09 0.73 -21.07
C PHE A 211 -1.18 1.75 -20.71
N HIS A 212 -1.99 1.50 -19.69
CA HIS A 212 -2.97 2.44 -19.15
C HIS A 212 -2.28 3.73 -18.69
N PHE A 213 -1.27 3.66 -17.83
CA PHE A 213 -0.52 4.84 -17.37
C PHE A 213 0.16 5.61 -18.53
N TYR A 214 0.66 4.91 -19.54
CA TYR A 214 1.21 5.55 -20.74
C TYR A 214 0.11 6.28 -21.54
N SER A 215 -1.04 5.63 -21.72
CA SER A 215 -2.18 6.11 -22.50
C SER A 215 -2.88 7.31 -21.84
N ASP A 216 -2.86 7.38 -20.51
CA ASP A 216 -3.42 8.50 -19.75
C ASP A 216 -2.80 9.83 -20.20
N GLY A 217 -1.50 9.84 -20.45
CA GLY A 217 -0.80 11.02 -20.97
C GLY A 217 -1.35 11.55 -22.30
N PHE A 218 -2.09 10.73 -23.07
CA PHE A 218 -2.63 11.10 -24.38
C PHE A 218 -4.10 11.53 -24.34
N ILE A 219 -4.95 10.91 -23.51
CA ILE A 219 -6.38 11.27 -23.40
C ILE A 219 -6.54 12.70 -22.89
N TRP A 220 -5.68 13.13 -21.97
CA TRP A 220 -5.73 14.48 -21.41
C TRP A 220 -5.15 15.56 -22.34
N LYS A 221 -4.62 15.20 -23.52
CA LYS A 221 -4.17 16.17 -24.54
C LYS A 221 -5.36 16.71 -25.33
N VAL A 222 -6.21 17.49 -24.67
CA VAL A 222 -7.33 18.25 -25.28
C VAL A 222 -6.85 19.22 -26.38
N ARG A 223 -5.53 19.44 -26.53
CA ARG A 223 -4.95 20.15 -27.68
C ARG A 223 -5.07 19.37 -29.00
N GLN A 224 -5.17 18.04 -28.96
CA GLN A 224 -5.27 17.22 -30.15
C GLN A 224 -6.70 17.28 -30.73
N LEU A 225 -6.81 17.66 -32.00
CA LEU A 225 -8.08 17.82 -32.73
C LEU A 225 -8.97 16.56 -32.67
N ARG A 226 -8.38 15.38 -32.88
CA ARG A 226 -9.12 14.10 -32.83
C ARG A 226 -9.74 13.88 -31.44
N VAL A 227 -8.98 14.13 -30.37
CA VAL A 227 -9.46 13.96 -28.99
C VAL A 227 -10.62 14.92 -28.68
N ARG A 228 -10.54 16.19 -29.11
CA ARG A 228 -11.62 17.19 -28.94
C ARG A 228 -12.93 16.76 -29.61
N GLN A 229 -12.83 16.20 -30.82
CA GLN A 229 -13.99 15.76 -31.60
C GLN A 229 -14.77 14.63 -30.92
N TYR A 230 -14.09 13.74 -30.19
CA TYR A 230 -14.73 12.64 -29.45
C TYR A 230 -15.16 13.08 -28.05
N LEU A 231 -14.53 14.09 -27.46
CA LEU A 231 -14.96 14.68 -26.18
C LEU A 231 -16.12 15.69 -26.32
N GLY A 232 -16.59 15.95 -27.54
CA GLY A 232 -17.75 16.83 -27.80
C GLY A 232 -17.45 18.28 -27.45
N ILE A 233 -16.24 18.73 -27.79
CA ILE A 233 -15.81 20.12 -27.69
C ILE A 233 -16.01 20.72 -29.08
N GLU A 234 -16.97 21.64 -29.22
CA GLU A 234 -17.34 22.27 -30.50
C GLU A 234 -16.23 23.21 -31.03
N ARG A 235 -16.24 23.44 -32.34
CA ARG A 235 -15.26 24.28 -33.02
C ARG A 235 -15.52 25.75 -32.71
N GLU A 236 -14.74 26.31 -31.80
CA GLU A 236 -14.23 27.67 -31.97
C GLU A 236 -12.72 27.65 -31.77
N ALA A 237 -12.00 27.72 -32.89
CA ALA A 237 -10.59 28.05 -32.91
C ALA A 237 -10.41 29.16 -33.95
N THR A 238 -10.95 30.33 -33.65
CA THR A 238 -10.40 31.60 -34.15
C THR A 238 -9.04 31.76 -33.48
N GLY A 239 -8.03 31.24 -34.15
CA GLY A 239 -6.66 31.19 -33.66
C GLY A 239 -5.99 29.94 -34.20
N ALA A 240 -5.34 30.08 -35.35
CA ALA A 240 -4.41 29.09 -35.85
C ALA A 240 -3.52 28.64 -34.68
N ALA A 241 -3.44 27.33 -34.46
CA ALA A 241 -2.46 26.78 -33.54
C ALA A 241 -1.10 27.38 -33.93
N PRO A 242 -0.32 27.96 -33.00
CA PRO A 242 0.99 28.45 -33.36
C PRO A 242 1.75 27.30 -34.02
N PRO A 243 2.46 27.55 -35.13
CA PRO A 243 3.21 26.50 -35.80
C PRO A 243 4.07 25.82 -34.75
N VAL A 244 4.00 24.48 -34.69
CA VAL A 244 4.94 23.70 -33.89
C VAL A 244 6.29 23.89 -34.55
N GLY A 245 6.99 24.95 -34.13
CA GLY A 245 8.35 25.25 -34.55
C GLY A 245 9.27 24.09 -34.15
N PRO A 246 10.29 23.81 -34.96
CA PRO A 246 11.04 22.57 -34.89
C PRO A 246 11.74 22.42 -33.54
N ASP A 247 11.50 21.26 -32.91
CA ASP A 247 12.41 20.43 -32.11
C ASP A 247 13.20 21.00 -30.91
N ALA A 248 13.62 22.26 -30.86
CA ALA A 248 14.62 22.73 -29.89
C ALA A 248 14.08 22.80 -28.45
N VAL A 249 12.85 23.27 -28.25
CA VAL A 249 12.23 23.35 -26.90
C VAL A 249 11.83 21.97 -26.38
N THR A 250 11.37 21.09 -27.26
CA THR A 250 11.02 19.70 -26.94
C THR A 250 12.28 18.89 -26.62
N LYS A 251 13.36 19.07 -27.39
CA LYS A 251 14.68 18.48 -27.14
C LYS A 251 15.33 19.00 -25.86
N ARG A 252 15.24 20.31 -25.55
CA ARG A 252 15.71 20.86 -24.26
C ARG A 252 14.95 20.26 -23.09
N ARG A 253 13.62 20.14 -23.19
CA ARG A 253 12.82 19.50 -22.15
C ARG A 253 13.19 18.02 -22.02
N SER A 254 13.29 17.25 -23.10
CA SER A 254 13.65 15.83 -23.01
C SER A 254 15.08 15.61 -22.49
N LEU A 255 16.02 16.50 -22.82
CA LEU A 255 17.39 16.47 -22.29
C LEU A 255 17.42 16.75 -20.78
N VAL A 256 16.65 17.72 -20.29
CA VAL A 256 16.53 17.98 -18.84
C VAL A 256 15.97 16.75 -18.12
N HIS A 257 14.91 16.12 -18.65
CA HIS A 257 14.38 14.89 -18.06
C HIS A 257 15.40 13.75 -18.12
N PHE A 258 16.10 13.56 -19.24
CA PHE A 258 17.16 12.55 -19.38
C PHE A 258 18.29 12.77 -18.37
N CYS A 259 18.77 14.01 -18.20
CA CYS A 259 19.80 14.34 -17.22
C CYS A 259 19.32 14.10 -15.78
N CYS A 260 18.06 14.44 -15.46
CA CYS A 260 17.48 14.14 -14.15
C CYS A 260 17.40 12.62 -13.89
N TYR A 261 16.96 11.84 -14.88
CA TYR A 261 16.90 10.38 -14.76
C TYR A 261 18.28 9.73 -14.70
N ALA A 262 19.26 10.23 -15.45
CA ALA A 262 20.64 9.75 -15.44
C ALA A 262 21.35 10.10 -14.12
N ALA A 263 21.12 11.30 -13.58
CA ALA A 263 21.63 11.70 -12.27
C ALA A 263 21.00 10.87 -11.14
N LEU A 264 19.68 10.65 -11.20
CA LEU A 264 18.98 9.76 -10.26
C LEU A 264 19.63 8.37 -10.33
N LEU A 265 19.70 7.76 -11.52
CA LEU A 265 20.29 6.43 -11.73
C LEU A 265 21.74 6.33 -11.24
N ALA A 266 22.57 7.37 -11.44
CA ALA A 266 23.94 7.40 -10.95
C ALA A 266 24.01 7.38 -9.40
N VAL A 267 23.10 8.10 -8.72
CA VAL A 267 23.00 8.04 -7.26
C VAL A 267 22.56 6.64 -6.80
N LEU A 268 21.49 6.08 -7.41
CA LEU A 268 21.01 4.72 -7.09
C LEU A 268 22.12 3.67 -7.24
N LEU A 269 22.94 3.78 -8.30
CA LEU A 269 24.04 2.84 -8.59
C LEU A 269 25.25 3.02 -7.67
N SER A 270 25.54 4.25 -7.22
CA SER A 270 26.66 4.53 -6.31
C SER A 270 26.41 3.98 -4.89
N GLU A 271 25.15 3.98 -4.45
CA GLU A 271 24.72 3.59 -3.10
C GLU A 271 24.45 2.08 -2.97
N HIS A 272 24.11 1.37 -4.05
CA HIS A 272 24.03 -0.09 -4.05
C HIS A 272 25.36 -0.75 -3.58
N ARG A 273 26.51 -0.07 -3.75
CA ARG A 273 27.82 -0.55 -3.27
C ARG A 273 28.03 -0.42 -1.76
N GLN A 274 27.25 0.38 -1.03
CA GLN A 274 27.45 0.65 0.40
C GLN A 274 26.40 -0.01 1.31
N ARG A 275 25.55 -0.90 0.77
CA ARG A 275 24.47 -1.60 1.48
C ARG A 275 24.97 -2.45 2.65
N THR A 276 25.21 -1.80 3.77
CA THR A 276 25.32 -2.38 5.10
C THR A 276 24.13 -1.84 5.89
N PRO A 277 23.25 -2.69 6.45
CA PRO A 277 22.02 -2.24 7.08
C PRO A 277 22.35 -1.52 8.39
N ARG A 278 22.42 -0.18 8.35
CA ARG A 278 22.40 0.65 9.56
C ARG A 278 20.97 0.99 9.95
N ASN A 279 20.08 -0.02 9.89
CA ASN A 279 18.64 0.12 10.09
C ASN A 279 18.26 0.81 11.41
N LEU A 280 19.11 0.69 12.44
CA LEU A 280 18.88 1.36 13.73
C LEU A 280 18.98 2.88 13.64
N GLU A 281 20.04 3.41 13.03
CA GLU A 281 20.22 4.87 12.93
C GLU A 281 19.15 5.52 12.07
N ILE A 282 18.72 4.80 11.04
CA ILE A 282 17.60 5.20 10.20
C ILE A 282 16.32 5.24 11.01
N ALA A 283 16.05 4.21 11.81
CA ALA A 283 14.88 4.17 12.66
C ALA A 283 14.91 5.27 13.76
N GLU A 284 16.09 5.58 14.30
CA GLU A 284 16.28 6.71 15.23
C GLU A 284 16.01 8.05 14.55
N HIS A 285 16.52 8.27 13.34
CA HIS A 285 16.25 9.48 12.56
C HIS A 285 14.76 9.64 12.26
N LEU A 286 14.07 8.55 11.92
CA LEU A 286 12.62 8.56 11.66
C LEU A 286 11.81 8.96 12.91
N VAL A 287 12.24 8.54 14.10
CA VAL A 287 11.60 8.97 15.35
C VAL A 287 11.89 10.45 15.64
N GLN A 288 13.10 10.95 15.35
CA GLN A 288 13.40 12.38 15.50
C GLN A 288 12.57 13.26 14.56
N GLU A 289 12.35 12.78 13.33
CA GLU A 289 11.58 13.48 12.30
C GLU A 289 10.06 13.38 12.52
N PHE A 290 9.59 12.23 13.01
CA PHE A 290 8.17 11.94 13.23
C PHE A 290 7.91 11.45 14.67
N PRO A 291 8.14 12.29 15.71
CA PRO A 291 8.15 11.87 17.12
C PRO A 291 6.78 11.51 17.71
N GLN A 292 5.70 11.81 17.00
CA GLN A 292 4.32 11.46 17.41
C GLN A 292 3.70 10.44 16.45
N LEU A 293 4.51 9.79 15.61
CA LEU A 293 4.03 8.80 14.66
C LEU A 293 4.34 7.40 15.16
N GLY A 294 3.31 6.62 15.50
CA GLY A 294 3.50 5.27 16.01
C GLY A 294 4.21 4.34 15.04
N ALA A 295 4.12 4.58 13.73
CA ALA A 295 4.88 3.84 12.72
C ALA A 295 6.41 4.02 12.85
N ALA A 296 6.89 5.23 13.20
CA ALA A 296 8.33 5.47 13.41
C ALA A 296 8.84 4.72 14.63
N HIS A 297 8.12 4.82 15.76
CA HIS A 297 8.42 4.08 16.98
C HIS A 297 8.31 2.55 16.80
N HIS A 298 7.37 2.07 15.99
CA HIS A 298 7.26 0.64 15.69
C HIS A 298 8.48 0.13 14.92
N THR A 299 8.94 0.90 13.93
CA THR A 299 10.15 0.58 13.15
C THR A 299 11.39 0.56 14.04
N LEU A 300 11.57 1.56 14.91
CA LEU A 300 12.68 1.56 15.87
C LEU A 300 12.59 0.40 16.85
N GLY A 301 11.41 0.13 17.39
CA GLY A 301 11.15 -1.02 18.24
C GLY A 301 11.51 -2.35 17.57
N PHE A 302 11.14 -2.53 16.29
CA PHE A 302 11.50 -3.71 15.51
C PHE A 302 13.02 -3.87 15.33
N GLU A 303 13.72 -2.79 14.99
CA GLU A 303 15.17 -2.84 14.80
C GLU A 303 15.93 -3.05 16.11
N LEU A 304 15.42 -2.54 17.23
CA LEU A 304 15.95 -2.85 18.55
C LEU A 304 15.71 -4.33 18.91
N GLN A 305 14.56 -4.91 18.56
CA GLN A 305 14.31 -6.35 18.73
C GLN A 305 15.27 -7.21 17.92
N SER A 306 15.51 -6.88 16.65
CA SER A 306 16.39 -7.66 15.78
C SER A 306 17.83 -7.72 16.30
N ARG A 307 18.24 -6.71 17.07
CA ARG A 307 19.54 -6.59 17.74
C ARG A 307 19.56 -7.15 19.18
N GLY A 308 18.46 -7.76 19.63
CA GLY A 308 18.33 -8.32 20.98
C GLY A 308 18.16 -7.27 22.09
N GLN A 309 17.98 -5.99 21.76
CA GLN A 309 17.82 -4.89 22.71
C GLN A 309 16.37 -4.77 23.19
N HIS A 310 15.82 -5.85 23.74
CA HIS A 310 14.39 -5.98 24.05
C HIS A 310 13.87 -4.94 25.05
N GLY A 311 14.68 -4.53 26.03
CA GLY A 311 14.29 -3.50 26.98
C GLY A 311 14.08 -2.12 26.34
N GLN A 312 14.91 -1.76 25.36
CA GLN A 312 14.71 -0.52 24.59
C GLN A 312 13.54 -0.66 23.63
N ALA A 313 13.45 -1.81 22.95
CA ALA A 313 12.35 -2.10 22.04
C ALA A 313 10.98 -1.98 22.71
N ILE A 314 10.83 -2.45 23.96
CA ILE A 314 9.57 -2.32 24.70
C ILE A 314 9.14 -0.87 24.84
N ARG A 315 10.06 0.05 25.16
CA ARG A 315 9.73 1.48 25.31
C ARG A 315 9.20 2.05 24.01
N GLU A 316 9.90 1.80 22.91
CA GLU A 316 9.50 2.27 21.58
C GLU A 316 8.19 1.64 21.12
N LEU A 317 8.00 0.34 21.32
CA LEU A 317 6.74 -0.34 20.95
C LEU A 317 5.55 0.12 21.82
N LEU A 318 5.77 0.54 23.08
CA LEU A 318 4.72 1.13 23.90
C LEU A 318 4.33 2.52 23.40
N LEU A 319 5.30 3.36 22.99
CA LEU A 319 5.03 4.64 22.32
C LEU A 319 4.29 4.42 20.99
N ALA A 320 4.66 3.39 20.22
CA ALA A 320 3.94 3.00 19.02
C ALA A 320 2.48 2.62 19.31
N LYS A 321 2.22 1.94 20.44
CA LYS A 321 0.85 1.62 20.88
C LYS A 321 0.07 2.89 21.24
N GLU A 322 0.70 3.86 21.90
CA GLU A 322 0.09 5.13 22.32
C GLU A 322 -0.28 6.02 21.12
N PHE A 323 0.66 6.23 20.20
CA PHE A 323 0.44 7.04 18.99
C PHE A 323 -0.38 6.32 17.91
N GLY A 324 -0.57 5.01 18.05
CA GLY A 324 -1.34 4.18 17.14
C GLY A 324 -0.53 3.71 15.92
N VAL A 325 -0.84 2.50 15.46
CA VAL A 325 -0.21 1.85 14.30
C VAL A 325 -1.27 1.28 13.36
N ILE A 326 -0.85 1.06 12.11
CA ILE A 326 -1.68 0.41 11.09
C ILE A 326 -1.96 -1.06 11.45
N ASP A 327 -0.96 -1.77 12.01
CA ASP A 327 -1.08 -3.18 12.38
C ASP A 327 -1.02 -3.39 13.91
N PRO A 328 -2.15 -3.18 14.62
CA PRO A 328 -2.20 -3.34 16.07
C PRO A 328 -2.01 -4.79 16.54
N VAL A 329 -2.20 -5.78 15.65
CA VAL A 329 -2.02 -7.21 15.95
C VAL A 329 -0.53 -7.50 16.02
N GLU A 330 0.22 -7.14 14.96
CA GLU A 330 1.67 -7.35 14.90
C GLU A 330 2.40 -6.61 16.04
N LEU A 331 2.05 -5.36 16.29
CA LEU A 331 2.64 -4.57 17.38
C LEU A 331 2.55 -5.29 18.73
N ARG A 332 1.39 -5.87 19.05
CA ARG A 332 1.17 -6.60 20.30
C ARG A 332 1.92 -7.93 20.34
N GLN A 333 2.05 -8.63 19.21
CA GLN A 333 2.91 -9.83 19.14
C GLN A 333 4.36 -9.48 19.44
N ARG A 334 4.84 -8.34 18.92
CA ARG A 334 6.19 -7.85 19.18
C ARG A 334 6.39 -7.49 20.64
N LEU A 335 5.46 -6.74 21.24
CA LEU A 335 5.49 -6.47 22.68
C LEU A 335 5.52 -7.77 23.49
N GLY A 336 4.65 -8.73 23.16
CA GLY A 336 4.62 -10.04 23.78
C GLY A 336 5.97 -10.76 23.71
N SER A 337 6.58 -10.79 22.51
CA SER A 337 7.88 -11.42 22.27
C SER A 337 9.01 -10.73 23.05
N SER A 338 9.04 -9.40 23.10
CA SER A 338 10.06 -8.69 23.89
C SER A 338 9.90 -8.89 25.39
N PHE A 339 8.68 -8.83 25.93
CA PHE A 339 8.45 -9.09 27.35
C PHE A 339 8.81 -10.53 27.72
N GLN A 340 8.56 -11.49 26.84
CA GLN A 340 8.97 -12.88 27.02
C GLN A 340 10.50 -13.01 27.15
N VAL A 341 11.27 -12.34 26.29
CA VAL A 341 12.74 -12.41 26.34
C VAL A 341 13.31 -11.73 27.59
N VAL A 342 12.69 -10.65 28.07
CA VAL A 342 13.11 -9.95 29.31
C VAL A 342 12.67 -10.71 30.57
N GLY A 343 11.81 -11.73 30.45
CA GLY A 343 11.34 -12.57 31.56
C GLY A 343 10.05 -12.10 32.24
N GLU A 344 9.43 -11.04 31.72
CA GLU A 344 8.14 -10.49 32.17
C GLU A 344 6.99 -11.27 31.52
N PHE A 345 6.87 -12.55 31.87
CA PHE A 345 6.00 -13.52 31.17
C PHE A 345 4.50 -13.22 31.32
N ASP A 346 4.08 -12.63 32.43
CA ASP A 346 2.70 -12.19 32.68
C ASP A 346 2.27 -11.11 31.66
N ARG A 347 3.13 -10.10 31.45
CA ARG A 347 2.92 -9.06 30.43
C ARG A 347 2.97 -9.65 29.03
N ALA A 348 3.88 -10.57 28.78
CA ALA A 348 3.98 -11.24 27.49
C ALA A 348 2.67 -11.96 27.12
N ILE A 349 2.12 -12.74 28.05
CA ILE A 349 0.83 -13.43 27.89
C ILE A 349 -0.31 -12.43 27.68
N ALA A 350 -0.35 -11.33 28.46
CA ALA A 350 -1.38 -10.30 28.31
C ALA A 350 -1.40 -9.68 26.90
N PHE A 351 -0.23 -9.28 26.38
CA PHE A 351 -0.13 -8.71 25.03
C PHE A 351 -0.43 -9.73 23.94
N LEU A 352 -0.02 -10.99 24.08
CA LEU A 352 -0.38 -12.05 23.12
C LEU A 352 -1.89 -12.35 23.12
N ARG A 353 -2.55 -12.29 24.28
CA ARG A 353 -4.02 -12.41 24.37
C ARG A 353 -4.73 -11.24 23.71
N GLU A 354 -4.30 -10.00 23.96
CA GLU A 354 -4.83 -8.83 23.26
C GLU A 354 -4.64 -8.96 21.74
N SER A 355 -3.47 -9.43 21.29
CA SER A 355 -3.18 -9.66 19.87
C SER A 355 -4.14 -10.70 19.28
N LEU A 356 -4.35 -11.82 19.98
CA LEU A 356 -5.19 -12.92 19.51
C LEU A 356 -6.67 -12.50 19.40
N ALA A 357 -7.15 -11.67 20.34
CA ALA A 357 -8.52 -11.16 20.34
C ALA A 357 -8.81 -10.25 19.12
N MET A 358 -7.79 -9.57 18.59
CA MET A 358 -7.90 -8.67 17.44
C MET A 358 -7.47 -9.32 16.11
N ALA A 359 -6.91 -10.52 16.15
CA ALA A 359 -6.28 -11.14 14.99
C ALA A 359 -7.33 -11.52 13.92
N PRO A 360 -7.17 -11.08 12.66
CA PRO A 360 -7.96 -11.62 11.56
C PRO A 360 -7.58 -13.10 11.33
N ASP A 361 -8.48 -13.88 10.73
CA ASP A 361 -8.35 -15.34 10.62
C ASP A 361 -7.00 -15.80 10.05
N HIS A 362 -6.47 -15.09 9.06
CA HIS A 362 -5.18 -15.42 8.44
C HIS A 362 -3.96 -15.18 9.36
N LYS A 363 -4.05 -14.33 10.40
CA LYS A 363 -2.98 -14.10 11.39
C LYS A 363 -3.19 -14.91 12.68
N ARG A 364 -4.42 -15.32 12.95
CA ARG A 364 -4.84 -15.97 14.18
C ARG A 364 -4.00 -17.22 14.52
N PRO A 365 -3.70 -18.15 13.59
CA PRO A 365 -2.84 -19.31 13.88
C PRO A 365 -1.48 -18.92 14.45
N ARG A 366 -0.81 -17.94 13.84
CA ARG A 366 0.53 -17.49 14.28
C ARG A 366 0.51 -16.94 15.71
N VAL A 367 -0.48 -16.11 16.03
CA VAL A 367 -0.62 -15.53 17.37
C VAL A 367 -0.97 -16.62 18.40
N ALA A 368 -1.91 -17.50 18.05
CA ALA A 368 -2.33 -18.61 18.90
C ALA A 368 -1.19 -19.59 19.18
N GLY A 369 -0.37 -19.91 18.18
CA GLY A 369 0.81 -20.77 18.34
C GLY A 369 1.86 -20.16 19.28
N GLN A 370 2.14 -18.86 19.16
CA GLN A 370 3.06 -18.16 20.08
C GLN A 370 2.55 -18.18 21.52
N LEU A 371 1.26 -17.88 21.73
CA LEU A 371 0.65 -17.93 23.05
C LEU A 371 0.62 -19.36 23.61
N ALA A 372 0.30 -20.36 22.78
CA ALA A 372 0.29 -21.76 23.17
C ALA A 372 1.66 -22.23 23.66
N LEU A 373 2.72 -21.92 22.90
CA LEU A 373 4.08 -22.28 23.26
C LEU A 373 4.50 -21.63 24.58
N LEU A 374 4.20 -20.34 24.76
CA LEU A 374 4.50 -19.65 26.02
C LEU A 374 3.74 -20.26 27.20
N LEU A 375 2.46 -20.59 27.05
CA LEU A 375 1.67 -21.21 28.12
C LEU A 375 2.09 -22.65 28.46
N ALA A 376 2.65 -23.37 27.48
CA ALA A 376 3.18 -24.73 27.68
C ALA A 376 4.55 -24.71 28.38
N GLU A 377 5.45 -23.82 27.95
CA GLU A 377 6.87 -23.83 28.32
C GLU A 377 7.26 -22.72 29.32
N CYS A 378 6.31 -21.92 29.82
CA CYS A 378 6.59 -20.78 30.68
C CYS A 378 7.53 -21.17 31.83
N PRO A 379 8.68 -20.48 32.03
CA PRO A 379 9.56 -20.76 33.15
C PRO A 379 8.88 -20.58 34.51
N ASN A 380 7.92 -19.64 34.62
CA ASN A 380 7.10 -19.44 35.81
C ASN A 380 5.95 -20.46 35.86
N PRO A 381 5.94 -21.41 36.81
CA PRO A 381 4.91 -22.45 36.88
C PRO A 381 3.49 -21.91 37.09
N ASN A 382 3.34 -20.78 37.77
CA ASN A 382 2.03 -20.18 38.05
C ASN A 382 1.35 -19.62 36.79
N LEU A 383 2.12 -19.40 35.73
CA LEU A 383 1.64 -18.89 34.45
C LEU A 383 1.47 -20.01 33.40
N ARG A 384 1.87 -21.25 33.73
CA ARG A 384 1.65 -22.39 32.84
C ARG A 384 0.18 -22.73 32.77
N ASN A 385 -0.32 -22.99 31.58
CA ASN A 385 -1.68 -23.46 31.36
C ASN A 385 -1.73 -24.48 30.22
N ALA A 386 -1.40 -25.73 30.56
CA ALA A 386 -1.35 -26.83 29.59
C ALA A 386 -2.68 -27.04 28.86
N ALA A 387 -3.81 -26.89 29.56
CA ALA A 387 -5.13 -27.08 28.96
C ALA A 387 -5.44 -26.00 27.90
N GLU A 388 -5.10 -24.74 28.18
CA GLU A 388 -5.24 -23.66 27.20
C GLU A 388 -4.23 -23.78 26.06
N ALA A 389 -2.98 -24.15 26.36
CA ALA A 389 -1.94 -24.35 25.36
C ALA A 389 -2.31 -25.42 24.33
N VAL A 390 -2.90 -26.54 24.76
CA VAL A 390 -3.40 -27.60 23.87
C VAL A 390 -4.52 -27.07 22.97
N ARG A 391 -5.56 -26.43 23.54
CA ARG A 391 -6.68 -25.89 22.73
C ARG A 391 -6.20 -24.89 21.68
N LEU A 392 -5.31 -23.99 22.05
CA LEU A 392 -4.76 -22.98 21.14
C LEU A 392 -3.93 -23.64 20.03
N ALA A 393 -3.03 -24.57 20.38
CA ALA A 393 -2.20 -25.26 19.39
C ALA A 393 -3.02 -26.12 18.42
N GLU A 394 -4.05 -26.83 18.90
CA GLU A 394 -4.96 -27.62 18.04
C GLU A 394 -5.71 -26.71 17.07
N SER A 395 -6.23 -25.57 17.54
CA SER A 395 -6.93 -24.60 16.68
C SER A 395 -6.00 -23.87 15.69
N ALA A 396 -4.71 -23.80 15.99
CA ALA A 396 -3.72 -23.11 15.18
C ALA A 396 -3.07 -24.02 14.12
N LEU A 397 -3.29 -25.33 14.17
CA LEU A 397 -2.65 -26.28 13.27
C LEU A 397 -3.20 -26.12 11.84
N PRO A 398 -2.37 -25.67 10.87
CA PRO A 398 -2.81 -25.60 9.47
C PRO A 398 -3.00 -27.00 8.89
N ALA A 399 -3.94 -27.13 7.95
CA ALA A 399 -4.21 -28.38 7.26
C ALA A 399 -3.02 -28.84 6.41
N GLU A 400 -2.34 -27.91 5.74
CA GLU A 400 -1.16 -28.15 4.88
C GLU A 400 -0.27 -26.90 4.84
N GLY A 401 0.93 -27.03 4.24
CA GLY A 401 1.81 -25.91 3.94
C GLY A 401 3.12 -25.89 4.73
N PRO A 402 4.05 -24.99 4.38
CA PRO A 402 5.43 -25.02 4.85
C PRO A 402 5.59 -24.71 6.34
N LEU A 403 4.57 -24.11 6.98
CA LEU A 403 4.58 -23.81 8.41
C LEU A 403 4.01 -24.94 9.27
N ARG A 404 3.33 -25.93 8.68
CA ARG A 404 2.71 -27.03 9.42
C ARG A 404 3.68 -27.77 10.36
N PRO A 405 4.93 -28.10 9.98
CA PRO A 405 5.86 -28.77 10.88
C PRO A 405 6.15 -27.97 12.16
N LEU A 406 6.23 -26.64 12.05
CA LEU A 406 6.42 -25.76 13.20
C LEU A 406 5.22 -25.81 14.16
N PHE A 407 4.00 -25.78 13.62
CA PHE A 407 2.78 -25.88 14.44
C PHE A 407 2.59 -27.28 15.06
N LEU A 408 3.04 -28.33 14.39
CA LEU A 408 3.10 -29.67 14.96
C LEU A 408 4.09 -29.73 16.14
N ASP A 409 5.26 -29.09 16.05
CA ASP A 409 6.21 -29.02 17.18
C ASP A 409 5.61 -28.25 18.38
N ILE A 410 4.92 -27.14 18.12
CA ILE A 410 4.19 -26.39 19.17
C ILE A 410 3.12 -27.29 19.81
N LEU A 411 2.34 -28.02 19.01
CA LEU A 411 1.32 -28.95 19.53
C LEU A 411 1.94 -30.08 20.35
N ALA A 412 3.09 -30.62 19.91
CA ALA A 412 3.82 -31.61 20.67
C ALA A 412 4.29 -31.08 22.03
N SER A 413 4.80 -29.83 22.07
CA SER A 413 5.14 -29.14 23.32
C SER A 413 3.91 -28.98 24.24
N SER A 414 2.78 -28.54 23.68
CA SER A 414 1.53 -28.42 24.43
C SER A 414 1.07 -29.76 25.01
N TYR A 415 1.12 -30.85 24.23
CA TYR A 415 0.80 -32.19 24.73
C TYR A 415 1.77 -32.66 25.82
N GLN A 416 3.06 -32.37 25.68
CA GLN A 416 4.06 -32.68 26.71
C GLN A 416 3.74 -31.97 28.02
N SER A 417 3.43 -30.66 27.97
CA SER A 417 3.07 -29.86 29.15
C SER A 417 1.81 -30.37 29.85
N ALA A 418 0.89 -30.99 29.10
CA ALA A 418 -0.33 -31.62 29.62
C ALA A 418 -0.11 -33.06 30.12
N GLY A 419 1.10 -33.60 30.09
CA GLY A 419 1.41 -34.98 30.45
C GLY A 419 1.00 -36.04 29.41
N ARG A 420 0.49 -35.62 28.24
CA ARG A 420 0.04 -36.46 27.12
C ARG A 420 1.25 -36.96 26.30
N THR A 421 2.15 -37.68 26.95
CA THR A 421 3.50 -38.02 26.43
C THR A 421 3.47 -38.82 25.12
N LYS A 422 2.56 -39.80 24.99
CA LYS A 422 2.41 -40.60 23.76
C LYS A 422 2.00 -39.74 22.56
N GLU A 423 1.10 -38.80 22.79
CA GLU A 423 0.62 -37.90 21.75
C GLU A 423 1.69 -36.86 21.39
N ALA A 424 2.42 -36.36 22.38
CA ALA A 424 3.57 -35.49 22.15
C ALA A 424 4.63 -36.14 21.24
N GLN A 425 5.02 -37.39 21.53
CA GLN A 425 5.99 -38.13 20.71
C GLN A 425 5.48 -38.39 19.29
N LYS A 426 4.22 -38.82 19.15
CA LYS A 426 3.60 -39.06 17.83
C LYS A 426 3.60 -37.78 16.99
N THR A 427 3.17 -36.67 17.58
CA THR A 427 3.09 -35.37 16.89
C THR A 427 4.47 -34.82 16.55
N ALA A 428 5.45 -34.90 17.46
CA ALA A 428 6.83 -34.47 17.18
C ALA A 428 7.51 -35.33 16.11
N THR A 429 7.23 -36.63 16.05
CA THR A 429 7.75 -37.51 15.00
C THR A 429 7.21 -37.11 13.62
N LEU A 430 5.92 -36.81 13.54
CA LEU A 430 5.31 -36.29 12.32
C LEU A 430 5.91 -34.94 11.92
N ALA A 431 6.07 -34.02 12.89
CA ALA A 431 6.69 -32.72 12.68
C ALA A 431 8.10 -32.86 12.08
N LEU A 432 8.92 -33.76 12.63
CA LEU A 432 10.28 -34.01 12.15
C LEU A 432 10.28 -34.59 10.73
N GLN A 433 9.37 -35.51 10.43
CA GLN A 433 9.25 -36.10 9.09
C GLN A 433 8.90 -35.04 8.05
N GLU A 434 7.89 -34.21 8.32
CA GLU A 434 7.46 -33.16 7.39
C GLU A 434 8.55 -32.08 7.25
N ALA A 435 9.20 -31.66 8.34
CA ALA A 435 10.30 -30.69 8.30
C ALA A 435 11.48 -31.18 7.43
N ARG A 436 11.81 -32.48 7.50
CA ARG A 436 12.84 -33.10 6.65
C ARG A 436 12.47 -33.09 5.18
N GLN A 437 11.22 -33.42 4.86
CA GLN A 437 10.73 -33.39 3.48
C GLN A 437 10.80 -31.97 2.88
N LEU A 438 10.59 -30.95 3.71
CA LEU A 438 10.67 -29.54 3.33
C LEU A 438 12.09 -28.94 3.39
N GLY A 439 13.11 -29.73 3.76
CA GLY A 439 14.50 -29.25 3.86
C GLY A 439 14.75 -28.24 4.99
N GLN A 440 13.93 -28.25 6.05
CA GLN A 440 14.00 -27.28 7.15
C GLN A 440 15.00 -27.74 8.23
N GLU A 441 16.29 -27.68 7.94
CA GLU A 441 17.36 -28.26 8.78
C GLU A 441 17.36 -27.76 10.23
N GLN A 442 17.24 -26.46 10.45
CA GLN A 442 17.21 -25.87 11.80
C GLN A 442 16.02 -26.36 12.62
N LEU A 443 14.85 -26.45 12.01
CA LEU A 443 13.66 -26.96 12.68
C LEU A 443 13.79 -28.46 12.97
N CYS A 444 14.39 -29.24 12.07
CA CYS A 444 14.67 -30.66 12.30
C CYS A 444 15.56 -30.86 13.53
N GLN A 445 16.61 -30.04 13.69
CA GLN A 445 17.49 -30.08 14.86
C GLN A 445 16.73 -29.78 16.15
N HIS A 446 15.87 -28.75 16.13
CA HIS A 446 15.05 -28.38 17.29
C HIS A 446 14.08 -29.50 17.70
N ILE A 447 13.33 -30.06 16.75
CA ILE A 447 12.36 -31.13 17.01
C ILE A 447 13.06 -32.41 17.49
N ALA A 448 14.20 -32.75 16.89
CA ALA A 448 14.98 -33.92 17.31
C ALA A 448 15.47 -33.80 18.76
N ALA A 449 15.89 -32.61 19.20
CA ALA A 449 16.27 -32.36 20.59
C ALA A 449 15.08 -32.58 21.54
N ARG A 450 13.88 -32.11 21.19
CA ARG A 450 12.65 -32.34 21.98
C ARG A 450 12.29 -33.82 22.06
N LEU A 451 12.36 -34.55 20.94
CA LEU A 451 12.09 -35.99 20.92
C LEU A 451 13.02 -36.75 21.87
N ASN A 452 14.31 -36.42 21.87
CA ASN A 452 15.26 -37.03 22.80
C ASN A 452 14.88 -36.76 24.27
N GLN A 453 14.45 -35.54 24.61
CA GLN A 453 13.98 -35.21 25.96
C GLN A 453 12.72 -36.01 26.34
N LEU A 454 11.77 -36.15 25.41
CA LEU A 454 10.53 -36.91 25.62
C LEU A 454 10.83 -38.39 25.93
N THR A 455 11.73 -39.01 25.17
CA THR A 455 12.13 -40.42 25.35
C THR A 455 12.89 -40.63 26.66
N GLN A 456 13.79 -39.72 27.04
CA GLN A 456 14.50 -39.78 28.32
C GLN A 456 13.55 -39.66 29.51
N SER A 457 12.57 -38.74 29.45
CA SER A 457 11.59 -38.58 30.54
C SER A 457 10.68 -39.81 30.72
N GLU A 458 10.42 -40.55 29.64
CA GLU A 458 9.64 -41.78 29.69
C GLU A 458 10.46 -42.93 30.30
N SER A 459 11.73 -43.07 29.90
CA SER A 459 12.65 -44.06 30.48
C SER A 459 12.88 -43.84 31.98
N SER A 460 12.99 -42.58 32.43
CA SER A 460 13.13 -42.25 33.86
C SER A 460 11.86 -42.50 34.68
N ARG A 461 10.67 -42.43 34.06
CA ARG A 461 9.39 -42.77 34.73
C ARG A 461 9.15 -44.28 34.79
N GLN A 462 9.78 -45.06 33.92
CA GLN A 462 9.65 -46.51 33.85
C GLN A 462 10.76 -47.27 34.59
N SER A 463 11.79 -46.56 35.07
CA SER A 463 12.84 -47.12 35.93
C SER A 463 12.36 -47.11 37.40
N PRO A 464 12.34 -48.26 38.10
CA PRO A 464 11.73 -48.42 39.42
C PRO A 464 12.46 -47.70 40.56
#